data_AF-A0A4Q1CSW4-F1
#
_entry.id   AF-A0A4Q1CSW4-F1
#
_cell.length_a   1.000
_cell.length_b   1.000
_cell.length_c   1.000
_cell.angle_alpha   90.00
_cell.angle_beta   90.00
_cell.angle_gamma   90.00
#
_symmetry.space_group_name_H-M   'P 1'
#
loop_
_entity.id
_entity.type
_entity.pdbx_description
1 polymer ?
#
loop_
_entity_poly.entity_id
_entity_poly.type
_entity_poly.pdbx_seq_one_letter_code
_entity_poly.pdbx_strand_id
1 'polypeptide(L)'
;MSTEVILDRQAYRHYAPSELHDHFAAFDRLLASAVRRDRSTATLVANPLHLFSAKKRYPVIHLVAMKDRERWRYFQLPFETYAIKEGHRFVSEDGTSTKAIAQPQFCFEVVADPSLNVFETMKGRSYASADELRADAELMRKFNEGGKNVAVPAVLLTAPIALLRRGVAGRFLRQKYTLYQHIFGSGAEYPNDGPFYIGITSRDWKKRWREHWAAIQRGSGHKFHRVYRERMAERALTYVHHKVMGVAPSLDQIQDLEETFVQGHWDDERLLNMIPGGKAGIAYLHRHRMLDEQVRPTPDKVEGALEEWAKDHPRKGSPAPWIAEAWQRPEYASQVICGRDDRLNVDQVLQIRLLASGGVSVDDIAKQMESSRERVEKVVNGKTYARVGRLK
;
A
#
# COMPACT_ATOMS: atom_id res chain seq x y z
N MET A 1 35.28 11.15 -15.23
CA MET A 1 34.12 10.50 -15.90
C MET A 1 32.86 11.06 -15.27
N SER A 2 31.97 11.66 -16.07
CA SER A 2 30.67 12.17 -15.60
C SER A 2 29.89 11.02 -14.95
N THR A 3 29.56 11.15 -13.67
CA THR A 3 28.72 10.16 -12.99
C THR A 3 27.29 10.38 -13.49
N GLU A 4 26.77 9.44 -14.27
CA GLU A 4 25.38 9.49 -14.72
C GLU A 4 24.44 9.55 -13.51
N VAL A 5 23.70 10.65 -13.40
CA VAL A 5 22.70 10.86 -12.34
C VAL A 5 21.40 10.19 -12.78
N ILE A 6 20.94 9.22 -11.99
CA ILE A 6 19.78 8.39 -12.32
C ILE A 6 18.52 8.93 -11.66
N LEU A 7 18.63 9.41 -10.42
CA LEU A 7 17.51 9.94 -9.66
C LEU A 7 17.23 11.40 -10.00
N ASP A 8 15.96 11.75 -10.09
CA ASP A 8 15.51 13.13 -10.15
C ASP A 8 15.53 13.72 -8.73
N ARG A 9 16.37 14.74 -8.51
CA ARG A 9 16.53 15.35 -7.18
C ARG A 9 15.25 16.01 -6.67
N GLN A 10 14.49 16.65 -7.55
CA GLN A 10 13.25 17.31 -7.17
C GLN A 10 12.21 16.27 -6.80
N ALA A 11 12.07 15.23 -7.61
CA ALA A 11 11.13 14.15 -7.34
C ALA A 11 11.49 13.37 -6.08
N TYR A 12 12.78 13.08 -5.88
CA TYR A 12 13.28 12.46 -4.66
C TYR A 12 12.89 13.28 -3.42
N ARG A 13 13.19 14.58 -3.39
CA ARG A 13 12.82 15.43 -2.25
C ARG A 13 11.32 15.60 -2.08
N HIS A 14 10.57 15.57 -3.18
CA HIS A 14 9.11 15.64 -3.15
C HIS A 14 8.53 14.39 -2.47
N TYR A 15 8.92 13.19 -2.91
CA TYR A 15 8.34 11.94 -2.42
C TYR A 15 9.05 11.33 -1.21
N ALA A 16 10.29 11.69 -0.89
CA ALA A 16 11.00 11.11 0.25
C ALA A 16 10.74 11.89 1.55
N PRO A 17 10.61 11.20 2.70
CA PRO A 17 10.60 11.84 4.00
C PRO A 17 11.96 12.52 4.28
N SER A 18 11.96 13.49 5.20
CA SER A 18 13.11 14.37 5.48
C SER A 18 14.39 13.62 5.84
N GLU A 19 14.24 12.51 6.54
CA GLU A 19 15.29 11.63 7.04
C GLU A 19 16.16 11.09 5.91
N LEU A 20 15.63 11.03 4.68
CA LEU A 20 16.32 10.54 3.50
C LEU A 20 17.02 11.64 2.69
N HIS A 21 16.72 12.92 2.94
CA HIS A 21 17.11 14.02 2.03
C HIS A 21 18.62 14.19 1.92
N ASP A 22 19.35 14.04 3.02
CA ASP A 22 20.80 14.20 3.08
C ASP A 22 21.54 13.02 2.43
N HIS A 23 20.86 11.89 2.24
CA HIS A 23 21.43 10.68 1.65
C HIS A 23 21.27 10.62 0.12
N PHE A 24 20.58 11.59 -0.51
CA PHE A 24 20.32 11.62 -1.95
C PHE A 24 21.57 11.34 -2.80
N ALA A 25 22.66 12.09 -2.55
CA ALA A 25 23.87 11.99 -3.37
C ALA A 25 24.57 10.63 -3.21
N ALA A 26 24.49 10.03 -2.02
CA ALA A 26 25.06 8.71 -1.77
C ALA A 26 24.22 7.61 -2.42
N PHE A 27 22.90 7.68 -2.31
CA PHE A 27 21.99 6.74 -2.97
C PHE A 27 22.09 6.79 -4.50
N ASP A 28 22.17 7.98 -5.10
CA ASP A 28 22.30 8.11 -6.56
C ASP A 28 23.62 7.51 -7.06
N ARG A 29 24.74 7.74 -6.34
CA ARG A 29 26.03 7.10 -6.65
C ARG A 29 25.98 5.59 -6.49
N LEU A 30 25.35 5.09 -5.43
CA LEU A 30 25.20 3.67 -5.18
C LEU A 30 24.36 3.02 -6.28
N LEU A 31 23.25 3.66 -6.69
CA LEU A 31 22.39 3.20 -7.77
C LEU A 31 23.14 3.18 -9.11
N ALA A 32 23.90 4.23 -9.43
CA ALA A 32 24.71 4.27 -10.65
C ALA A 32 25.77 3.15 -10.66
N SER A 33 26.36 2.86 -9.50
CA SER A 33 27.27 1.72 -9.35
C SER A 33 26.56 0.37 -9.50
N ALA A 34 25.34 0.25 -8.98
CA ALA A 34 24.53 -0.97 -9.10
C ALA A 34 24.11 -1.24 -10.54
N VAL A 35 23.62 -0.23 -11.26
CA VAL A 35 23.24 -0.33 -12.69
C VAL A 35 24.41 -0.80 -13.56
N ARG A 36 25.65 -0.37 -13.26
CA ARG A 36 26.83 -0.84 -14.00
C ARG A 36 27.24 -2.28 -13.67
N ARG A 37 26.90 -2.79 -12.48
CA ARG A 37 27.37 -4.09 -11.98
C ARG A 37 26.35 -5.21 -12.10
N ASP A 38 25.06 -4.88 -12.08
CA ASP A 38 23.97 -5.85 -12.05
C ASP A 38 22.96 -5.60 -13.18
N ARG A 39 22.84 -6.60 -14.07
CA ARG A 39 21.96 -6.55 -15.25
C ARG A 39 20.48 -6.45 -14.86
N SER A 40 20.07 -7.06 -13.75
CA SER A 40 18.70 -6.99 -13.26
C SER A 40 18.34 -5.56 -12.85
N THR A 41 19.19 -4.92 -12.03
CA THR A 41 19.07 -3.52 -11.63
C THR A 41 19.04 -2.61 -12.86
N ALA A 42 19.94 -2.81 -13.82
CA ALA A 42 19.95 -2.04 -15.06
C ALA A 42 18.62 -2.17 -15.84
N THR A 43 18.07 -3.37 -15.92
CA THR A 43 16.81 -3.66 -16.62
C THR A 43 15.62 -2.97 -15.96
N LEU A 44 15.52 -3.02 -14.63
CA LEU A 44 14.44 -2.35 -13.89
C LEU A 44 14.51 -0.82 -14.05
N VAL A 45 15.70 -0.23 -13.94
CA VAL A 45 15.90 1.22 -14.08
C VAL A 45 15.62 1.70 -15.51
N ALA A 46 16.01 0.92 -16.52
CA ALA A 46 15.76 1.25 -17.93
C ALA A 46 14.27 1.17 -18.32
N ASN A 47 13.47 0.38 -17.59
CA ASN A 47 12.07 0.10 -17.89
C ASN A 47 11.12 0.56 -16.76
N PRO A 48 11.10 1.85 -16.41
CA PRO A 48 10.45 2.35 -15.19
C PRO A 48 8.92 2.25 -15.19
N LEU A 49 8.30 2.11 -16.36
CA LEU A 49 6.85 1.95 -16.53
C LEU A 49 6.44 0.49 -16.80
N HIS A 50 7.40 -0.42 -16.96
CA HIS A 50 7.07 -1.78 -17.34
C HIS A 50 6.37 -2.52 -16.20
N LEU A 51 5.47 -3.42 -16.56
CA LEU A 51 4.73 -4.26 -15.65
C LEU A 51 5.41 -5.63 -15.57
N PHE A 52 6.10 -5.90 -14.48
CA PHE A 52 6.84 -7.14 -14.29
C PHE A 52 5.94 -8.20 -13.65
N SER A 53 6.01 -9.44 -14.18
CA SER A 53 5.40 -10.59 -13.52
C SER A 53 6.25 -10.99 -12.31
N ALA A 54 5.75 -10.68 -11.12
CA ALA A 54 6.31 -11.10 -9.86
C ALA A 54 5.77 -12.50 -9.51
N LYS A 55 6.35 -13.54 -10.13
CA LYS A 55 6.02 -14.95 -9.83
C LYS A 55 6.64 -15.44 -8.52
N LYS A 56 7.82 -14.91 -8.17
CA LYS A 56 8.60 -15.35 -6.99
C LYS A 56 9.18 -14.19 -6.18
N ARG A 57 9.33 -13.00 -6.78
CA ARG A 57 9.98 -11.84 -6.16
C ARG A 57 9.38 -10.54 -6.67
N TYR A 58 9.32 -9.52 -5.82
CA TYR A 58 8.97 -8.17 -6.24
C TYR A 58 10.16 -7.47 -6.93
N PRO A 59 9.92 -6.66 -7.98
CA PRO A 59 10.95 -5.92 -8.70
C PRO A 59 11.43 -4.68 -7.92
N VAL A 60 12.08 -4.88 -6.77
CA VAL A 60 12.50 -3.78 -5.88
C VAL A 60 14.01 -3.65 -5.84
N ILE A 61 14.52 -2.44 -6.06
CA ILE A 61 15.92 -2.06 -5.81
C ILE A 61 15.97 -1.37 -4.45
N HIS A 62 16.58 -2.02 -3.45
CA HIS A 62 16.61 -1.54 -2.07
C HIS A 62 18.00 -1.02 -1.70
N LEU A 63 18.11 0.28 -1.42
CA LEU A 63 19.33 0.97 -1.02
C LEU A 63 19.22 1.42 0.44
N VAL A 64 20.25 1.12 1.22
CA VAL A 64 20.28 1.35 2.67
C VAL A 64 21.38 2.35 3.03
N ALA A 65 21.06 3.30 3.90
CA ALA A 65 21.99 4.16 4.60
C ALA A 65 21.92 3.83 6.10
N MET A 66 23.00 3.27 6.65
CA MET A 66 23.04 2.84 8.04
C MET A 66 24.11 3.61 8.81
N LYS A 67 23.73 4.13 9.99
CA LYS A 67 24.64 4.81 10.89
C LYS A 67 25.38 3.78 11.74
N ASP A 68 26.67 3.65 11.48
CA ASP A 68 27.61 2.88 12.29
C ASP A 68 28.49 3.83 13.09
N ARG A 69 28.26 3.90 14.41
CA ARG A 69 28.85 4.90 15.30
C ARG A 69 28.56 6.31 14.79
N GLU A 70 29.57 7.08 14.40
CA GLU A 70 29.43 8.43 13.81
C GLU A 70 29.60 8.46 12.29
N ARG A 71 29.55 7.30 11.60
CA ARG A 71 29.75 7.22 10.15
C ARG A 71 28.58 6.54 9.45
N TRP A 72 28.18 7.08 8.31
CA TRP A 72 27.19 6.46 7.45
C TRP A 72 27.83 5.43 6.51
N ARG A 73 27.23 4.24 6.45
CA ARG A 73 27.54 3.19 5.49
C ARG A 73 26.39 3.07 4.49
N TYR A 74 26.72 2.79 3.24
CA TYR A 74 25.76 2.71 2.15
C TYR A 74 25.94 1.42 1.36
N PHE A 75 24.86 0.68 1.14
CA PHE A 75 24.88 -0.56 0.38
C PHE A 75 23.50 -0.90 -0.18
N GLN A 76 23.45 -1.84 -1.13
CA GLN A 76 22.22 -2.36 -1.70
C GLN A 76 21.91 -3.72 -1.07
N LEU A 77 20.65 -3.93 -0.70
CA LEU A 77 20.16 -5.23 -0.24
C LEU A 77 19.91 -6.19 -1.41
N PRO A 78 20.13 -7.50 -1.23
CA PRO A 78 19.84 -8.50 -2.27
C PRO A 78 18.34 -8.55 -2.63
N PHE A 79 18.03 -8.90 -3.88
CA PHE A 79 16.64 -9.02 -4.36
C PHE A 79 15.83 -10.09 -3.60
N GLU A 80 16.51 -11.07 -3.00
CA GLU A 80 15.96 -12.10 -2.12
C GLU A 80 15.14 -11.50 -0.97
N THR A 81 15.46 -10.27 -0.53
CA THR A 81 14.74 -9.53 0.51
C THR A 81 13.24 -9.39 0.20
N TYR A 82 12.86 -9.39 -1.08
CA TYR A 82 11.49 -9.23 -1.54
C TYR A 82 10.95 -10.50 -2.20
N ALA A 83 11.35 -11.67 -1.70
CA ALA A 83 10.70 -12.92 -2.04
C ALA A 83 9.21 -12.87 -1.65
N ILE A 84 8.36 -13.37 -2.53
CA ILE A 84 6.94 -13.55 -2.27
C ILE A 84 6.78 -14.71 -1.29
N LYS A 85 6.08 -14.47 -0.18
CA LYS A 85 5.80 -15.49 0.84
C LYS A 85 4.38 -16.05 0.65
N GLU A 86 4.15 -17.25 1.18
CA GLU A 86 2.80 -17.80 1.28
C GLU A 86 1.90 -16.85 2.09
N GLY A 87 0.67 -16.61 1.61
CA GLY A 87 -0.26 -15.64 2.20
C GLY A 87 -0.08 -14.19 1.73
N HIS A 88 0.97 -13.85 0.96
CA HIS A 88 1.03 -12.55 0.27
C HIS A 88 -0.11 -12.45 -0.74
N ARG A 89 -1.04 -11.52 -0.49
CA ARG A 89 -2.17 -11.24 -1.39
C ARG A 89 -1.75 -10.24 -2.46
N PHE A 90 -2.16 -10.51 -3.70
CA PHE A 90 -1.89 -9.63 -4.83
C PHE A 90 -3.16 -8.98 -5.33
N VAL A 91 -2.99 -7.75 -5.79
CA VAL A 91 -3.98 -7.05 -6.57
C VAL A 91 -3.74 -7.46 -8.02
N SER A 92 -4.66 -8.20 -8.61
CA SER A 92 -4.65 -8.51 -10.04
C SER A 92 -6.00 -8.16 -10.65
N GLU A 93 -6.02 -7.90 -11.96
CA GLU A 93 -7.27 -7.66 -12.70
C GLU A 93 -8.26 -8.83 -12.61
N ASP A 94 -7.79 -10.02 -12.23
CA ASP A 94 -8.55 -11.27 -12.19
C ASP A 94 -8.97 -11.69 -10.75
N GLY A 95 -8.79 -10.80 -9.75
CA GLY A 95 -9.01 -11.11 -8.32
C GLY A 95 -7.76 -11.63 -7.60
N THR A 96 -7.91 -12.53 -6.62
CA THR A 96 -6.79 -13.19 -5.92
C THR A 96 -6.05 -14.13 -6.88
N SER A 97 -5.08 -13.59 -7.59
CA SER A 97 -4.19 -14.32 -8.50
C SER A 97 -2.83 -14.57 -7.83
N THR A 98 -2.21 -15.71 -8.14
CA THR A 98 -0.81 -16.01 -7.77
C THR A 98 0.21 -15.33 -8.69
N LYS A 99 -0.25 -14.70 -9.80
CA LYS A 99 0.60 -13.92 -10.70
C LYS A 99 0.49 -12.45 -10.35
N ALA A 100 1.41 -11.98 -9.52
CA ALA A 100 1.53 -10.56 -9.23
C ALA A 100 2.06 -9.83 -10.47
N ILE A 101 1.42 -8.74 -10.86
CA ILE A 101 1.98 -7.78 -11.82
C ILE A 101 2.33 -6.54 -11.02
N ALA A 102 3.61 -6.15 -11.05
CA ALA A 102 4.09 -5.01 -10.28
C ALA A 102 4.97 -4.09 -11.14
N GLN A 103 4.82 -2.79 -10.94
CA GLN A 103 5.80 -1.83 -11.43
C GLN A 103 7.12 -1.99 -10.67
N PRO A 104 8.26 -1.74 -11.30
CA PRO A 104 9.54 -1.75 -10.61
C PRO A 104 9.58 -0.61 -9.59
N GLN A 105 10.17 -0.87 -8.43
CA GLN A 105 10.18 0.08 -7.32
C GLN A 105 11.59 0.35 -6.83
N PHE A 106 11.83 1.57 -6.36
CA PHE A 106 12.93 1.84 -5.45
C PHE A 106 12.45 1.65 -4.01
N CYS A 107 13.31 1.12 -3.15
CA CYS A 107 13.20 1.22 -1.71
C CYS A 107 14.45 1.92 -1.18
N PHE A 108 14.27 2.94 -0.34
CA PHE A 108 15.35 3.63 0.34
C PHE A 108 15.13 3.50 1.83
N GLU A 109 16.17 3.15 2.56
CA GLU A 109 16.12 2.96 4.01
C GLU A 109 17.19 3.79 4.70
N VAL A 110 16.81 4.41 5.81
CA VAL A 110 17.72 5.10 6.72
C VAL A 110 17.61 4.45 8.11
N VAL A 111 18.72 3.86 8.55
CA VAL A 111 18.88 3.25 9.88
C VAL A 111 19.77 4.18 10.71
N ALA A 112 19.16 5.10 11.45
CA ALA A 112 19.89 6.10 12.23
C ALA A 112 20.32 5.61 13.62
N ASP A 113 19.61 4.63 14.18
CA ASP A 113 19.87 4.08 15.51
C ASP A 113 20.92 2.96 15.46
N PRO A 114 22.08 3.11 16.13
CA PRO A 114 23.10 2.07 16.14
C PRO A 114 22.68 0.76 16.83
N SER A 115 21.59 0.74 17.61
CA SER A 115 21.04 -0.52 18.15
C SER A 115 20.44 -1.40 17.04
N LEU A 116 19.98 -0.79 15.94
CA LEU A 116 19.51 -1.49 14.76
C LEU A 116 20.65 -2.01 13.87
N ASN A 117 21.88 -1.55 14.10
CA ASN A 117 23.11 -2.01 13.43
C ASN A 117 23.36 -3.53 13.65
N VAL A 118 22.71 -4.14 14.67
CA VAL A 118 22.74 -5.59 14.98
C VAL A 118 21.61 -6.38 14.30
N PHE A 119 20.49 -5.74 13.92
CA PHE A 119 19.46 -6.38 13.10
C PHE A 119 20.02 -6.77 11.72
N GLU A 120 21.15 -6.16 11.35
CA GLU A 120 21.99 -6.53 10.22
C GLU A 120 23.07 -7.57 10.55
N THR A 121 22.66 -8.73 11.04
CA THR A 121 23.19 -9.92 10.35
C THR A 121 22.49 -10.02 9.00
N MET A 122 22.63 -8.99 8.14
CA MET A 122 22.04 -8.87 6.80
C MET A 122 22.57 -9.94 5.83
N LYS A 123 23.46 -10.83 6.31
CA LYS A 123 23.86 -12.09 5.65
C LYS A 123 23.01 -13.31 6.05
N GLY A 124 22.29 -13.29 7.17
CA GLY A 124 21.53 -14.45 7.65
C GLY A 124 20.11 -14.58 7.08
N ARG A 125 19.62 -13.58 6.34
CA ARG A 125 18.21 -13.44 5.96
C ARG A 125 17.90 -13.74 4.49
N SER A 126 18.75 -14.48 3.78
CA SER A 126 18.41 -14.90 2.42
C SER A 126 17.47 -16.12 2.36
N TYR A 127 17.04 -16.76 3.46
CA TYR A 127 16.28 -18.02 3.33
C TYR A 127 15.11 -18.31 4.27
N ALA A 128 14.94 -17.67 5.44
CA ALA A 128 13.87 -18.12 6.34
C ALA A 128 12.49 -17.54 5.98
N SER A 129 11.53 -18.41 5.64
CA SER A 129 10.11 -18.10 5.73
C SER A 129 9.78 -17.61 7.15
N ALA A 130 8.64 -16.92 7.33
CA ALA A 130 8.21 -16.51 8.68
C ALA A 130 8.12 -17.70 9.66
N ASP A 131 7.96 -18.92 9.14
CA ASP A 131 7.87 -20.16 9.91
C ASP A 131 9.24 -20.74 10.28
N GLU A 132 10.25 -20.61 9.41
CA GLU A 132 11.64 -20.98 9.75
C GLU A 132 12.24 -19.99 10.78
N LEU A 133 11.86 -18.71 10.72
CA LEU A 133 12.25 -17.74 11.74
C LEU A 133 11.59 -18.04 13.09
N ARG A 134 10.33 -18.49 13.09
CA ARG A 134 9.62 -18.95 14.31
C ARG A 134 10.22 -20.23 14.91
N ALA A 135 10.84 -21.07 14.10
CA ALA A 135 11.47 -22.31 14.55
C ALA A 135 12.81 -22.09 15.30
N ASP A 136 13.49 -20.95 15.08
CA ASP A 136 14.71 -20.59 15.81
C ASP A 136 14.39 -19.64 16.99
N ALA A 137 14.04 -20.25 18.12
CA ALA A 137 13.67 -19.56 19.34
C ALA A 137 14.80 -18.67 19.91
N GLU A 138 16.07 -19.01 19.70
CA GLU A 138 17.20 -18.23 20.22
C GLU A 138 17.43 -16.97 19.38
N LEU A 139 17.30 -17.09 18.07
CA LEU A 139 17.36 -15.96 17.16
C LEU A 139 16.16 -15.02 17.37
N MET A 140 14.94 -15.55 17.55
CA MET A 140 13.75 -14.75 17.88
C MET A 140 13.86 -14.07 19.24
N ARG A 141 14.47 -14.71 20.23
CA ARG A 141 14.76 -14.09 21.53
C ARG A 141 15.74 -12.93 21.38
N LYS A 142 16.84 -13.10 20.66
CA LYS A 142 17.81 -12.02 20.37
C LYS A 142 17.17 -10.88 19.55
N PHE A 143 16.29 -11.19 18.59
CA PHE A 143 15.52 -10.19 17.84
C PHE A 143 14.59 -9.37 18.76
N ASN A 144 13.83 -10.03 19.62
CA ASN A 144 12.91 -9.37 20.55
C ASN A 144 13.65 -8.60 21.66
N GLU A 145 14.83 -9.07 22.09
CA GLU A 145 15.67 -8.37 23.06
C GLU A 145 16.37 -7.14 22.44
N GLY A 146 16.84 -7.23 21.19
CA GLY A 146 17.47 -6.10 20.47
C GLY A 146 16.48 -5.00 20.10
N GLY A 147 15.25 -5.34 19.72
CA GLY A 147 14.19 -4.37 19.40
C GLY A 147 13.76 -3.50 20.58
N LYS A 148 13.89 -4.00 21.82
CA LYS A 148 13.48 -3.29 23.05
C LYS A 148 14.31 -2.05 23.36
N ASN A 149 15.46 -1.87 22.73
CA ASN A 149 16.36 -0.74 22.98
C ASN A 149 16.39 0.27 21.83
N VAL A 150 15.54 0.08 20.81
CA VAL A 150 15.44 1.00 19.68
C VAL A 150 14.83 2.31 20.17
N ALA A 151 15.59 3.39 20.07
CA ALA A 151 15.15 4.74 20.35
C ALA A 151 14.56 5.40 19.11
N VAL A 152 15.13 5.11 17.93
CA VAL A 152 14.67 5.67 16.64
C VAL A 152 14.44 4.53 15.64
N PRO A 153 13.20 4.30 15.17
CA PRO A 153 12.93 3.28 14.16
C PRO A 153 13.60 3.63 12.84
N ALA A 154 13.97 2.60 12.06
CA ALA A 154 14.41 2.80 10.68
C ALA A 154 13.27 3.41 9.84
N VAL A 155 13.62 4.31 8.91
CA VAL A 155 12.65 4.95 8.01
C VAL A 155 12.85 4.44 6.60
N LEU A 156 11.80 3.86 6.02
CA LEU A 156 11.81 3.33 4.66
C LEU A 156 10.86 4.13 3.77
N LEU A 157 11.27 4.32 2.52
CA LEU A 157 10.44 4.82 1.42
C LEU A 157 10.46 3.81 0.28
N THR A 158 9.29 3.27 -0.10
CA THR A 158 9.12 2.58 -1.39
C THR A 158 8.27 3.40 -2.35
N ALA A 159 8.71 3.52 -3.60
CA ALA A 159 7.96 4.17 -4.66
C ALA A 159 8.27 3.55 -6.02
N PRO A 160 7.33 3.54 -6.99
CA PRO A 160 7.62 3.16 -8.36
C PRO A 160 8.81 3.94 -8.92
N ILE A 161 9.70 3.27 -9.64
CA ILE A 161 10.89 3.89 -10.25
C ILE A 161 10.47 5.08 -11.12
N ALA A 162 9.34 4.99 -11.82
CA ALA A 162 8.78 6.07 -12.62
C ALA A 162 8.59 7.39 -11.86
N LEU A 163 8.28 7.35 -10.56
CA LEU A 163 8.09 8.57 -9.76
C LEU A 163 9.40 9.28 -9.44
N LEU A 164 10.54 8.59 -9.54
CA LEU A 164 11.83 9.07 -9.04
C LEU A 164 12.93 9.14 -10.10
N ARG A 165 12.77 8.44 -11.24
CA ARG A 165 13.80 8.35 -12.28
C ARG A 165 13.88 9.64 -13.11
N ARG A 166 15.09 10.19 -13.24
CA ARG A 166 15.38 11.37 -14.05
C ARG A 166 14.91 11.21 -15.49
N GLY A 167 14.31 12.25 -16.07
CA GLY A 167 13.74 12.20 -17.41
C GLY A 167 12.38 11.48 -17.50
N VAL A 168 11.88 10.90 -16.40
CA VAL A 168 10.54 10.31 -16.32
C VAL A 168 9.69 10.97 -15.23
N ALA A 169 10.28 11.25 -14.06
CA ALA A 169 9.57 11.75 -12.88
C ALA A 169 8.80 13.07 -13.10
N GLY A 170 9.25 13.92 -14.03
CA GLY A 170 8.66 15.24 -14.28
C GLY A 170 7.16 15.24 -14.59
N ARG A 171 6.64 14.20 -15.25
CA ARG A 171 5.19 14.07 -15.53
C ARG A 171 4.34 13.66 -14.32
N PHE A 172 4.98 13.08 -13.31
CA PHE A 172 4.32 12.61 -12.09
C PHE A 172 4.34 13.67 -10.98
N LEU A 173 5.37 14.51 -10.94
CA LEU A 173 5.48 15.61 -9.96
C LEU A 173 4.33 16.63 -10.02
N ARG A 174 3.60 16.68 -11.13
CA ARG A 174 2.49 17.62 -11.35
C ARG A 174 1.12 17.04 -11.01
N GLN A 175 1.08 15.79 -10.57
CA GLN A 175 -0.17 15.11 -10.25
C GLN A 175 -0.72 15.63 -8.93
N LYS A 176 -2.06 15.72 -8.84
CA LYS A 176 -2.73 16.38 -7.73
C LYS A 176 -2.94 15.47 -6.52
N TYR A 177 -3.19 14.19 -6.78
CA TYR A 177 -3.53 13.23 -5.73
C TYR A 177 -2.45 12.18 -5.59
N THR A 178 -2.19 11.77 -4.35
CA THR A 178 -1.24 10.72 -4.00
C THR A 178 -1.95 9.61 -3.24
N LEU A 179 -1.71 8.37 -3.65
CA LEU A 179 -2.07 7.15 -2.93
C LEU A 179 -0.82 6.68 -2.17
N TYR A 180 -0.96 6.51 -0.86
CA TYR A 180 0.14 6.13 0.03
C TYR A 180 -0.25 4.98 0.96
N GLN A 181 0.77 4.30 1.47
CA GLN A 181 0.67 3.29 2.51
C GLN A 181 1.66 3.61 3.63
N HIS A 182 1.28 3.32 4.86
CA HIS A 182 2.16 3.31 6.02
C HIS A 182 2.16 1.92 6.62
N ILE A 183 3.32 1.29 6.69
CA ILE A 183 3.55 0.00 7.33
C ILE A 183 4.51 0.23 8.49
N PHE A 184 4.29 -0.43 9.62
CA PHE A 184 5.20 -0.32 10.75
C PHE A 184 5.19 -1.62 11.53
N GLY A 185 6.28 -1.91 12.25
CA GLY A 185 6.39 -3.17 12.99
C GLY A 185 7.80 -3.46 13.45
N SER A 186 8.06 -4.76 13.67
CA SER A 186 9.34 -5.24 14.16
C SER A 186 9.71 -6.65 13.67
N GLY A 187 11.01 -6.98 13.72
CA GLY A 187 11.48 -8.35 13.56
C GLY A 187 11.10 -8.99 12.22
N ALA A 188 10.31 -10.07 12.28
CA ALA A 188 9.86 -10.86 11.12
C ALA A 188 8.84 -10.12 10.23
N GLU A 189 8.20 -9.07 10.75
CA GLU A 189 7.25 -8.22 10.03
C GLU A 189 7.96 -7.36 8.97
N TYR A 190 9.27 -7.17 9.07
CA TYR A 190 10.02 -6.32 8.17
C TYR A 190 10.14 -6.90 6.74
N PRO A 191 10.08 -6.06 5.68
CA PRO A 191 9.67 -4.64 5.69
C PRO A 191 8.19 -4.45 5.35
N ASN A 192 7.48 -5.51 4.95
CA ASN A 192 6.16 -5.44 4.31
C ASN A 192 5.04 -6.13 5.09
N ASP A 193 5.38 -6.89 6.13
CA ASP A 193 4.47 -7.82 6.78
C ASP A 193 3.85 -7.28 8.09
N GLY A 194 4.18 -6.04 8.48
CA GLY A 194 3.60 -5.37 9.64
C GLY A 194 2.19 -4.81 9.40
N PRO A 195 1.50 -4.36 10.47
CA PRO A 195 0.27 -3.58 10.36
C PRO A 195 0.39 -2.40 9.39
N PHE A 196 -0.66 -2.15 8.61
CA PHE A 196 -0.60 -1.11 7.59
C PHE A 196 -1.89 -0.31 7.41
N TYR A 197 -1.72 0.95 7.00
CA TYR A 197 -2.78 1.89 6.64
C TYR A 197 -2.59 2.34 5.21
N ILE A 198 -3.66 2.41 4.43
CA ILE A 198 -3.69 2.96 3.07
C ILE A 198 -4.53 4.23 3.07
N GLY A 199 -4.08 5.27 2.39
CA GLY A 199 -4.86 6.49 2.23
C GLY A 199 -4.59 7.22 0.93
N ILE A 200 -5.54 8.07 0.56
CA ILE A 200 -5.40 9.04 -0.54
C ILE A 200 -5.36 10.46 0.01
N THR A 201 -4.67 11.36 -0.69
CA THR A 201 -4.57 12.77 -0.31
C THR A 201 -4.46 13.65 -1.54
N SER A 202 -5.09 14.83 -1.50
CA SER A 202 -4.85 15.92 -2.46
C SER A 202 -3.74 16.88 -2.01
N ARG A 203 -3.28 16.74 -0.77
CA ARG A 203 -2.12 17.42 -0.19
C ARG A 203 -0.86 16.57 -0.37
N ASP A 204 0.28 17.13 0.01
CA ASP A 204 1.54 16.38 0.19
C ASP A 204 1.36 15.25 1.22
N TRP A 205 1.68 14.01 0.84
CA TRP A 205 1.58 12.84 1.73
C TRP A 205 2.47 12.97 2.98
N LYS A 206 3.60 13.68 2.91
CA LYS A 206 4.47 13.94 4.07
C LYS A 206 3.78 14.87 5.06
N LYS A 207 2.97 15.81 4.57
CA LYS A 207 2.13 16.65 5.43
C LYS A 207 1.06 15.80 6.12
N ARG A 208 0.42 14.89 5.40
CA ARG A 208 -0.54 13.93 5.97
C ARG A 208 0.10 13.03 7.02
N TRP A 209 1.31 12.52 6.79
CA TRP A 209 2.05 11.77 7.80
C TRP A 209 2.31 12.60 9.06
N ARG A 210 2.71 13.86 8.95
CA ARG A 210 2.86 14.76 10.13
C ARG A 210 1.54 14.98 10.86
N GLU A 211 0.42 15.07 10.14
CA GLU A 211 -0.92 15.19 10.72
C GLU A 211 -1.29 13.90 11.49
N HIS A 212 -1.07 12.72 10.92
CA HIS A 212 -1.21 11.44 11.60
C HIS A 212 -0.32 11.34 12.84
N TRP A 213 0.95 11.72 12.73
CA TRP A 213 1.88 11.73 13.85
C TRP A 213 1.39 12.63 14.98
N ALA A 214 0.93 13.85 14.66
CA ALA A 214 0.38 14.74 15.67
C ALA A 214 -0.91 14.17 16.31
N ALA A 215 -1.77 13.49 15.55
CA ALA A 215 -2.95 12.82 16.08
C ALA A 215 -2.62 11.61 16.96
N ILE A 216 -1.58 10.84 16.59
CA ILE A 216 -0.99 9.76 17.41
C ILE A 216 -0.58 10.34 18.76
N GLN A 217 0.23 11.40 18.78
CA GLN A 217 0.72 12.03 20.00
C GLN A 217 -0.40 12.60 20.89
N ARG A 218 -1.46 13.15 20.30
CA ARG A 218 -2.63 13.65 21.04
C ARG A 218 -3.59 12.57 21.54
N GLY A 219 -3.30 11.29 21.30
CA GLY A 219 -4.13 10.20 21.82
C GLY A 219 -5.40 9.89 20.98
N SER A 220 -5.41 10.21 19.68
CA SER A 220 -6.55 9.92 18.79
C SER A 220 -7.05 8.47 18.90
N GLY A 221 -8.37 8.29 18.91
CA GLY A 221 -9.05 6.98 18.97
C GLY A 221 -9.05 6.17 17.66
N HIS A 222 -8.68 6.77 16.53
CA HIS A 222 -8.59 6.07 15.23
C HIS A 222 -7.71 4.80 15.30
N LYS A 223 -8.17 3.67 14.71
CA LYS A 223 -7.52 2.34 14.79
C LYS A 223 -6.03 2.40 14.47
N PHE A 224 -5.67 3.01 13.34
CA PHE A 224 -4.26 3.22 12.95
C PHE A 224 -3.44 3.94 14.03
N HIS A 225 -3.97 5.05 14.58
CA HIS A 225 -3.26 5.85 15.58
C HIS A 225 -3.08 5.08 16.90
N ARG A 226 -4.12 4.35 17.32
CA ARG A 226 -4.08 3.51 18.52
C ARG A 226 -3.06 2.39 18.40
N VAL A 227 -3.12 1.58 17.33
CA VAL A 227 -2.20 0.46 17.12
C VAL A 227 -0.75 0.95 17.04
N TYR A 228 -0.51 2.11 16.40
CA TYR A 228 0.81 2.71 16.37
C TYR A 228 1.33 3.04 17.78
N ARG A 229 0.51 3.68 18.63
CA ARG A 229 0.87 3.99 20.02
C ARG A 229 1.12 2.73 20.86
N GLU A 230 0.28 1.72 20.72
CA GLU A 230 0.42 0.44 21.43
C GLU A 230 1.78 -0.20 21.08
N ARG A 231 2.11 -0.28 19.79
CA ARG A 231 3.41 -0.79 19.32
C ARG A 231 4.59 0.04 19.81
N MET A 232 4.46 1.37 19.88
CA MET A 232 5.48 2.23 20.50
C MET A 232 5.67 1.92 21.98
N ALA A 233 4.57 1.81 22.75
CA ALA A 233 4.62 1.55 24.19
C ALA A 233 5.22 0.16 24.50
N GLU A 234 4.94 -0.82 23.66
CA GLU A 234 5.47 -2.19 23.73
C GLU A 234 6.92 -2.30 23.24
N ARG A 235 7.51 -1.20 22.74
CA ARG A 235 8.83 -1.18 22.08
C ARG A 235 8.94 -2.20 20.94
N ALA A 236 7.84 -2.36 20.20
CA ALA A 236 7.69 -3.26 19.06
C ALA A 236 7.70 -2.50 17.72
N LEU A 237 8.42 -1.37 17.67
CA LEU A 237 8.52 -0.47 16.52
C LEU A 237 9.99 -0.29 16.14
N THR A 238 10.50 -1.17 15.27
CA THR A 238 11.89 -1.08 14.77
C THR A 238 11.97 -0.40 13.42
N TYR A 239 10.85 -0.26 12.70
CA TYR A 239 10.80 0.44 11.42
C TYR A 239 9.44 1.11 11.16
N VAL A 240 9.48 2.15 10.34
CA VAL A 240 8.32 2.78 9.71
C VAL A 240 8.59 2.84 8.21
N HIS A 241 7.70 2.23 7.43
CA HIS A 241 7.83 2.10 5.99
C HIS A 241 6.69 2.82 5.29
N HIS A 242 7.04 3.91 4.63
CA HIS A 242 6.13 4.69 3.80
C HIS A 242 6.20 4.17 2.37
N LYS A 243 5.05 3.91 1.75
CA LYS A 243 4.97 3.65 0.31
C LYS A 243 4.20 4.75 -0.38
N VAL A 244 4.76 5.30 -1.46
CA VAL A 244 4.01 6.07 -2.43
C VAL A 244 3.65 5.11 -3.55
N MET A 245 2.37 4.71 -3.61
CA MET A 245 1.93 3.63 -4.51
C MET A 245 1.55 4.15 -5.89
N GLY A 246 1.05 5.38 -5.97
CA GLY A 246 0.71 6.02 -7.23
C GLY A 246 0.25 7.46 -7.06
N VAL A 247 0.14 8.16 -8.18
CA VAL A 247 -0.34 9.55 -8.24
C VAL A 247 -1.28 9.73 -9.43
N ALA A 248 -2.23 10.66 -9.30
CA ALA A 248 -3.22 10.92 -10.35
C ALA A 248 -3.65 12.39 -10.41
N PRO A 249 -4.12 12.88 -11.57
CA PRO A 249 -4.58 14.25 -11.74
C PRO A 249 -6.00 14.46 -11.17
N SER A 250 -6.82 13.42 -11.11
CA SER A 250 -8.22 13.50 -10.67
C SER A 250 -8.50 12.58 -9.49
N LEU A 251 -9.53 12.96 -8.72
CA LEU A 251 -9.99 12.19 -7.56
C LEU A 251 -10.55 10.83 -8.00
N ASP A 252 -11.26 10.79 -9.13
CA ASP A 252 -11.78 9.53 -9.66
C ASP A 252 -10.68 8.53 -9.97
N GLN A 253 -9.62 8.95 -10.66
CA GLN A 253 -8.52 8.07 -11.03
C GLN A 253 -7.75 7.55 -9.81
N ILE A 254 -7.53 8.38 -8.79
CA ILE A 254 -6.85 7.91 -7.56
C ILE A 254 -7.74 6.99 -6.73
N GLN A 255 -9.06 7.21 -6.72
CA GLN A 255 -10.02 6.35 -6.01
C GLN A 255 -10.15 4.99 -6.69
N ASP A 256 -10.15 4.93 -8.02
CA ASP A 256 -10.17 3.66 -8.74
C ASP A 256 -8.87 2.87 -8.48
N LEU A 257 -7.73 3.57 -8.37
CA LEU A 257 -6.47 2.98 -7.95
C LEU A 257 -6.54 2.45 -6.51
N GLU A 258 -6.99 3.27 -5.56
CA GLU A 258 -7.14 2.89 -4.15
C GLU A 258 -8.08 1.70 -3.97
N GLU A 259 -9.23 1.70 -4.65
CA GLU A 259 -10.21 0.62 -4.57
C GLU A 259 -9.60 -0.70 -5.05
N THR A 260 -8.83 -0.67 -6.14
CA THR A 260 -8.07 -1.82 -6.64
C THR A 260 -7.08 -2.33 -5.57
N PHE A 261 -6.37 -1.43 -4.86
CA PHE A 261 -5.45 -1.82 -3.79
C PHE A 261 -6.14 -2.29 -2.50
N VAL A 262 -7.19 -1.61 -2.04
CA VAL A 262 -7.85 -1.87 -0.75
C VAL A 262 -8.76 -3.09 -0.83
N GLN A 263 -9.50 -3.30 -1.94
CA GLN A 263 -10.35 -4.49 -2.10
C GLN A 263 -9.56 -5.79 -2.01
N GLY A 264 -8.32 -5.83 -2.50
CA GLY A 264 -7.45 -7.01 -2.41
C GLY A 264 -6.98 -7.35 -0.99
N HIS A 265 -7.11 -6.40 -0.04
CA HIS A 265 -6.56 -6.51 1.31
C HIS A 265 -7.62 -6.39 2.41
N TRP A 266 -8.92 -6.37 2.08
CA TRP A 266 -9.96 -6.10 3.09
C TRP A 266 -10.06 -7.19 4.17
N ASP A 267 -9.79 -8.46 3.82
CA ASP A 267 -9.69 -9.54 4.81
C ASP A 267 -8.25 -9.78 5.30
N ASP A 268 -7.36 -8.79 5.14
CA ASP A 268 -6.03 -8.81 5.76
C ASP A 268 -6.14 -8.24 7.18
N GLU A 269 -5.89 -9.07 8.19
CA GLU A 269 -5.97 -8.68 9.60
C GLU A 269 -5.01 -7.53 9.96
N ARG A 270 -3.97 -7.32 9.16
CA ARG A 270 -3.00 -6.22 9.32
C ARG A 270 -3.54 -4.87 8.85
N LEU A 271 -4.63 -4.83 8.10
CA LEU A 271 -5.23 -3.60 7.58
C LEU A 271 -5.81 -2.75 8.74
N LEU A 272 -5.38 -1.50 8.81
CA LEU A 272 -5.76 -0.53 9.85
C LEU A 272 -6.79 0.51 9.38
N ASN A 273 -7.17 0.49 8.11
CA ASN A 273 -8.31 1.26 7.60
C ASN A 273 -9.59 0.88 8.36
N MET A 274 -10.38 1.88 8.75
CA MET A 274 -11.64 1.67 9.48
C MET A 274 -12.86 1.57 8.56
N ILE A 275 -12.73 2.02 7.31
CA ILE A 275 -13.75 1.96 6.26
C ILE A 275 -13.12 1.48 4.96
N PRO A 276 -13.93 0.94 4.02
CA PRO A 276 -13.46 0.66 2.67
C PRO A 276 -12.86 1.90 2.01
N GLY A 277 -11.85 1.73 1.16
CA GLY A 277 -11.24 2.83 0.41
C GLY A 277 -12.17 3.40 -0.67
N GLY A 278 -11.79 4.53 -1.25
CA GLY A 278 -12.40 5.08 -2.46
C GLY A 278 -13.90 5.38 -2.35
N LYS A 279 -14.62 5.03 -3.42
CA LYS A 279 -16.05 5.33 -3.57
C LYS A 279 -16.92 4.53 -2.60
N ALA A 280 -16.49 3.33 -2.20
CA ALA A 280 -17.19 2.49 -1.23
C ALA A 280 -17.14 3.07 0.19
N GLY A 281 -16.01 3.67 0.59
CA GLY A 281 -15.89 4.40 1.85
C GLY A 281 -16.80 5.62 1.92
N ILE A 282 -16.86 6.39 0.83
CA ILE A 282 -17.74 7.56 0.74
C ILE A 282 -19.22 7.15 0.81
N ALA A 283 -19.61 6.10 0.09
CA ALA A 283 -20.97 5.56 0.14
C ALA A 283 -21.35 5.09 1.55
N TYR A 284 -20.40 4.47 2.27
CA TYR A 284 -20.58 4.09 3.67
C TYR A 284 -20.83 5.32 4.56
N LEU A 285 -20.02 6.37 4.42
CA LEU A 285 -20.17 7.59 5.24
C LEU A 285 -21.51 8.30 5.01
N HIS A 286 -21.97 8.42 3.76
CA HIS A 286 -23.29 8.98 3.46
C HIS A 286 -24.42 8.10 4.04
N ARG A 287 -24.34 6.77 3.85
CA ARG A 287 -25.35 5.83 4.37
C ARG A 287 -25.51 5.91 5.89
N HIS A 288 -24.43 6.21 6.60
CA HIS A 288 -24.42 6.35 8.05
C HIS A 288 -24.55 7.81 8.53
N ARG A 289 -24.89 8.75 7.63
CA ARG A 289 -25.06 10.19 7.90
C ARG A 289 -23.85 10.83 8.59
N MET A 290 -22.66 10.30 8.31
CA MET A 290 -21.38 10.84 8.79
C MET A 290 -20.86 11.97 7.89
N LEU A 291 -21.47 12.15 6.71
CA LEU A 291 -21.25 13.24 5.77
C LEU A 291 -22.59 13.66 5.15
N ASP A 292 -22.76 14.95 4.88
CA ASP A 292 -23.96 15.48 4.20
C ASP A 292 -24.17 14.81 2.83
N GLU A 293 -25.40 14.37 2.55
CA GLU A 293 -25.78 13.59 1.35
C GLU A 293 -25.48 14.29 0.00
N GLN A 294 -25.31 15.61 0.00
CA GLN A 294 -25.21 16.41 -1.24
C GLN A 294 -23.78 16.80 -1.67
N VAL A 295 -22.74 16.52 -0.88
CA VAL A 295 -21.37 16.97 -1.18
C VAL A 295 -20.44 15.78 -1.39
N ARG A 296 -19.83 15.69 -2.58
CA ARG A 296 -18.74 14.74 -2.84
C ARG A 296 -17.54 15.11 -1.96
N PRO A 297 -17.19 14.32 -0.92
CA PRO A 297 -16.19 14.73 0.05
C PRO A 297 -14.79 14.61 -0.55
N THR A 298 -13.90 15.52 -0.16
CA THR A 298 -12.47 15.37 -0.41
C THR A 298 -11.90 14.29 0.53
N PRO A 299 -10.77 13.66 0.19
CA PRO A 299 -10.11 12.70 1.09
C PRO A 299 -9.90 13.25 2.51
N ASP A 300 -9.49 14.51 2.62
CA ASP A 300 -9.28 15.17 3.91
C ASP A 300 -10.56 15.28 4.75
N LYS A 301 -11.73 15.51 4.11
CA LYS A 301 -13.02 15.59 4.80
C LYS A 301 -13.47 14.22 5.31
N VAL A 302 -13.22 13.18 4.53
CA VAL A 302 -13.52 11.79 4.92
C VAL A 302 -12.77 11.43 6.20
N GLU A 303 -11.48 11.75 6.27
CA GLU A 303 -10.68 11.39 7.44
C GLU A 303 -11.02 12.21 8.68
N GLY A 304 -11.28 13.52 8.52
CA GLY A 304 -11.75 14.36 9.62
C GLY A 304 -13.06 13.84 10.23
N ALA A 305 -14.02 13.41 9.39
CA ALA A 305 -15.26 12.82 9.85
C ALA A 305 -15.06 11.50 10.61
N LEU A 306 -14.09 10.67 10.20
CA LEU A 306 -13.74 9.44 10.91
C LEU A 306 -13.10 9.72 12.28
N GLU A 307 -12.23 10.74 12.36
CA GLU A 307 -11.63 11.15 13.63
C GLU A 307 -12.69 11.68 14.61
N GLU A 308 -13.63 12.51 14.13
CA GLU A 308 -14.72 13.06 14.93
C GLU A 308 -15.66 11.95 15.42
N TRP A 309 -16.05 11.04 14.54
CA TRP A 309 -16.84 9.87 14.92
C TRP A 309 -16.17 8.98 15.96
N ALA A 310 -14.85 8.79 15.87
CA ALA A 310 -14.08 8.02 16.83
C ALA A 310 -14.03 8.68 18.23
N LYS A 311 -14.17 10.00 18.33
CA LYS A 311 -14.26 10.72 19.62
C LYS A 311 -15.59 10.47 20.30
N ASP A 312 -16.68 10.51 19.55
CA ASP A 312 -18.04 10.36 20.07
C ASP A 312 -18.41 8.89 20.37
N HIS A 313 -17.64 7.94 19.84
CA HIS A 313 -17.86 6.51 20.03
C HIS A 313 -16.61 5.75 20.52
N PRO A 314 -16.04 6.08 21.69
CA PRO A 314 -14.75 5.55 22.15
C PRO A 314 -14.78 4.04 22.42
N ARG A 315 -15.94 3.47 22.81
CA ARG A 315 -16.16 2.00 22.93
C ARG A 315 -16.39 1.30 21.58
N LYS A 316 -16.63 2.04 20.49
CA LYS A 316 -16.77 1.55 19.11
C LYS A 316 -15.63 2.03 18.19
N GLY A 317 -14.51 2.48 18.76
CA GLY A 317 -13.25 2.73 18.04
C GLY A 317 -12.56 1.45 17.53
N SER A 318 -13.12 0.28 17.84
CA SER A 318 -12.87 -0.95 17.08
C SER A 318 -13.48 -0.81 15.68
N PRO A 319 -12.80 -1.27 14.62
CA PRO A 319 -13.34 -1.21 13.25
C PRO A 319 -14.75 -1.73 13.32
N ALA A 320 -15.75 -0.98 12.85
CA ALA A 320 -17.16 -1.33 12.97
C ALA A 320 -17.34 -2.85 12.73
N PRO A 321 -17.40 -3.68 13.81
CA PRO A 321 -17.22 -5.13 13.64
C PRO A 321 -18.38 -5.69 12.84
N TRP A 322 -19.54 -5.04 12.99
CA TRP A 322 -20.74 -5.25 12.20
C TRP A 322 -20.57 -4.95 10.71
N ILE A 323 -19.64 -4.10 10.25
CA ILE A 323 -19.34 -3.93 8.81
C ILE A 323 -18.41 -5.02 8.34
N ALA A 324 -17.38 -5.40 9.09
CA ALA A 324 -16.56 -6.54 8.69
C ALA A 324 -17.43 -7.80 8.57
N GLU A 325 -18.29 -8.03 9.57
CA GLU A 325 -19.29 -9.11 9.59
C GLU A 325 -20.39 -8.93 8.53
N ALA A 326 -20.95 -7.74 8.32
CA ALA A 326 -21.95 -7.51 7.28
C ALA A 326 -21.33 -7.57 5.89
N TRP A 327 -20.08 -7.12 5.71
CA TRP A 327 -19.35 -7.27 4.46
C TRP A 327 -19.13 -8.75 4.16
N GLN A 328 -18.93 -9.63 5.15
CA GLN A 328 -18.93 -11.09 4.89
C GLN A 328 -20.27 -11.61 4.35
N ARG A 329 -21.39 -10.90 4.57
CA ARG A 329 -22.70 -11.28 4.02
C ARG A 329 -22.80 -10.88 2.54
N PRO A 330 -22.99 -11.84 1.61
CA PRO A 330 -23.11 -11.56 0.18
C PRO A 330 -24.16 -10.52 -0.17
N GLU A 331 -25.27 -10.48 0.57
CA GLU A 331 -26.42 -9.61 0.34
C GLU A 331 -26.07 -8.15 0.63
N TYR A 332 -25.39 -7.90 1.76
CA TYR A 332 -24.96 -6.55 2.14
C TYR A 332 -23.85 -6.03 1.22
N ALA A 333 -22.85 -6.86 0.89
CA ALA A 333 -21.83 -6.50 -0.08
C ALA A 333 -22.45 -6.16 -1.45
N SER A 334 -23.41 -6.97 -1.91
CA SER A 334 -24.11 -6.73 -3.18
C SER A 334 -24.91 -5.43 -3.17
N GLN A 335 -25.64 -5.12 -2.08
CA GLN A 335 -26.37 -3.86 -1.94
C GLN A 335 -25.46 -2.63 -1.86
N VAL A 336 -24.24 -2.75 -1.29
CA VAL A 336 -23.27 -1.65 -1.30
C VAL A 336 -22.63 -1.48 -2.68
N ILE A 337 -22.31 -2.58 -3.35
CA ILE A 337 -21.66 -2.58 -4.68
C ILE A 337 -22.63 -2.07 -5.77
N CYS A 338 -23.91 -2.45 -5.70
CA CYS A 338 -24.96 -2.19 -6.70
C CYS A 338 -25.92 -1.03 -6.35
N GLY A 339 -25.76 -0.38 -5.20
CA GLY A 339 -26.78 0.53 -4.65
C GLY A 339 -26.84 1.97 -5.20
N ARG A 340 -26.27 2.25 -6.37
CA ARG A 340 -26.39 3.58 -7.03
C ARG A 340 -27.07 3.44 -8.38
N ASP A 341 -27.85 4.45 -8.77
CA ASP A 341 -28.59 4.49 -10.04
C ASP A 341 -27.69 4.45 -11.29
N ASP A 342 -26.41 4.82 -11.17
CA ASP A 342 -25.42 4.78 -12.26
C ASP A 342 -24.69 3.44 -12.39
N ARG A 343 -25.00 2.47 -11.51
CA ARG A 343 -24.40 1.13 -11.46
C ARG A 343 -25.37 0.07 -11.91
N LEU A 344 -24.82 -1.09 -12.27
CA LEU A 344 -25.63 -2.26 -12.54
C LEU A 344 -26.18 -2.78 -11.22
N ASN A 345 -27.50 -2.92 -11.15
CA ASN A 345 -28.16 -3.50 -10.00
C ASN A 345 -27.87 -5.02 -9.91
N VAL A 346 -28.24 -5.64 -8.79
CA VAL A 346 -27.94 -7.06 -8.54
C VAL A 346 -28.52 -7.96 -9.63
N ASP A 347 -29.76 -7.70 -10.05
CA ASP A 347 -30.45 -8.49 -11.07
C ASP A 347 -29.79 -8.35 -12.44
N GLN A 348 -29.36 -7.14 -12.81
CA GLN A 348 -28.61 -6.88 -14.04
C GLN A 348 -27.26 -7.62 -14.04
N VAL A 349 -26.55 -7.64 -12.91
CA VAL A 349 -25.28 -8.37 -12.79
C VAL A 349 -25.49 -9.88 -12.91
N LEU A 350 -26.53 -10.43 -12.27
CA LEU A 350 -26.88 -11.85 -12.36
C LEU A 350 -27.35 -12.21 -13.77
N GLN A 351 -28.12 -11.35 -14.42
CA GLN A 351 -28.64 -11.55 -15.77
C GLN A 351 -27.51 -11.49 -16.82
N ILE A 352 -26.57 -10.56 -16.70
CA ILE A 352 -25.36 -10.52 -17.53
C ILE A 352 -24.60 -11.85 -17.43
N ARG A 353 -24.41 -12.35 -16.21
CA ARG A 353 -23.69 -13.62 -15.99
C ARG A 353 -24.45 -14.82 -16.53
N LEU A 354 -25.76 -14.86 -16.33
CA LEU A 354 -26.62 -15.91 -16.86
C LEU A 354 -26.57 -15.95 -18.40
N LEU A 355 -26.74 -14.80 -19.05
CA LEU A 355 -26.68 -14.69 -20.52
C LEU A 355 -25.29 -15.05 -21.06
N ALA A 356 -24.22 -14.60 -20.40
CA ALA A 356 -22.86 -14.95 -20.78
C ALA A 356 -22.58 -16.45 -20.59
N SER A 357 -23.09 -17.06 -19.51
CA SER A 357 -22.98 -18.52 -19.30
C SER A 357 -23.78 -19.33 -20.32
N GLY A 358 -24.86 -18.74 -20.86
CA GLY A 358 -25.65 -19.28 -21.97
C GLY A 358 -25.05 -19.04 -23.36
N GLY A 359 -23.84 -18.46 -23.46
CA GLY A 359 -23.13 -18.24 -24.73
C GLY A 359 -23.56 -17.01 -25.52
N VAL A 360 -24.33 -16.09 -24.92
CA VAL A 360 -24.71 -14.82 -25.56
C VAL A 360 -23.51 -13.88 -25.65
N SER A 361 -23.35 -13.18 -26.77
CA SER A 361 -22.20 -12.30 -27.01
C SER A 361 -22.23 -11.07 -26.08
N VAL A 362 -21.05 -10.56 -25.70
CA VAL A 362 -20.92 -9.34 -24.87
C VAL A 362 -21.63 -8.14 -25.51
N ASP A 363 -21.60 -8.04 -26.84
CA ASP A 363 -22.22 -6.95 -27.58
C ASP A 363 -23.76 -7.02 -27.53
N ASP A 364 -24.34 -8.22 -27.56
CA ASP A 364 -25.79 -8.41 -27.46
C ASP A 364 -26.28 -8.23 -26.01
N ILE A 365 -25.50 -8.70 -25.03
CA ILE A 365 -25.77 -8.45 -23.61
C ILE A 365 -25.71 -6.95 -23.29
N ALA A 366 -24.72 -6.22 -23.84
CA ALA A 366 -24.59 -4.78 -23.65
C ALA A 366 -25.79 -4.00 -24.20
N LYS A 367 -26.29 -4.38 -25.38
CA LYS A 367 -27.52 -3.82 -25.96
C LYS A 367 -28.74 -4.14 -25.09
N GLN A 368 -28.87 -5.39 -24.66
CA GLN A 368 -30.02 -5.85 -23.88
C GLN A 368 -30.09 -5.20 -22.49
N MET A 369 -28.95 -4.91 -21.88
CA MET A 369 -28.83 -4.34 -20.53
C MET A 369 -28.68 -2.81 -20.53
N GLU A 370 -28.80 -2.16 -21.69
CA GLU A 370 -28.58 -0.72 -21.88
C GLU A 370 -27.27 -0.23 -21.23
N SER A 371 -26.21 -1.03 -21.38
CA SER A 371 -24.93 -0.82 -20.72
C SER A 371 -23.79 -0.75 -21.72
N SER A 372 -22.64 -0.21 -21.31
CA SER A 372 -21.47 -0.18 -22.20
C SER A 372 -20.86 -1.57 -22.33
N ARG A 373 -20.39 -1.90 -23.55
CA ARG A 373 -19.65 -3.14 -23.84
C ARG A 373 -18.53 -3.40 -22.84
N GLU A 374 -17.73 -2.37 -22.54
CA GLU A 374 -16.63 -2.44 -21.58
C GLU A 374 -17.10 -2.78 -20.16
N ARG A 375 -18.26 -2.26 -19.74
CA ARG A 375 -18.84 -2.53 -18.41
C ARG A 375 -19.36 -3.95 -18.30
N VAL A 376 -20.04 -4.45 -19.33
CA VAL A 376 -20.50 -5.85 -19.41
C VAL A 376 -19.32 -6.81 -19.47
N GLU A 377 -18.30 -6.52 -20.27
CA GLU A 377 -17.08 -7.32 -20.36
C GLU A 377 -16.38 -7.45 -19.01
N LYS A 378 -16.33 -6.37 -18.23
CA LYS A 378 -15.80 -6.41 -16.85
C LYS A 378 -16.66 -7.26 -15.90
N VAL A 379 -17.98 -7.28 -16.04
CA VAL A 379 -18.89 -8.12 -15.23
C VAL A 379 -18.75 -9.60 -15.57
N VAL A 380 -18.72 -9.92 -16.87
CA VAL A 380 -18.57 -11.30 -17.39
C VAL A 380 -17.23 -11.90 -16.96
N ASN A 381 -16.16 -11.11 -17.06
CA ASN A 381 -14.82 -11.53 -16.64
C ASN A 381 -14.62 -11.50 -15.12
N GLY A 382 -15.64 -11.16 -14.33
CA GLY A 382 -15.56 -11.08 -12.86
C GLY A 382 -14.66 -9.95 -12.34
N LYS A 383 -14.20 -9.05 -13.21
CA LYS A 383 -13.33 -7.90 -12.87
C LYS A 383 -14.05 -6.84 -12.04
N THR A 384 -15.38 -6.77 -12.15
CA THR A 384 -16.25 -5.92 -11.33
C THR A 384 -17.40 -6.75 -10.77
N TYR A 385 -18.00 -6.29 -9.65
CA TYR A 385 -19.13 -6.97 -9.01
C TYR A 385 -18.86 -8.43 -8.59
N ALA A 386 -17.61 -8.80 -8.33
CA ALA A 386 -17.15 -10.18 -8.05
C ALA A 386 -17.90 -10.89 -6.91
N ARG A 387 -18.53 -10.11 -6.03
CA ARG A 387 -19.27 -10.58 -4.85
C ARG A 387 -20.78 -10.69 -5.01
N VAL A 388 -21.31 -10.30 -6.17
CA VAL A 388 -22.74 -10.33 -6.48
C VAL A 388 -23.05 -11.67 -7.14
N GLY A 389 -23.34 -12.71 -6.36
CA GLY A 389 -23.75 -14.05 -6.83
C GLY A 389 -22.80 -14.73 -7.83
N ARG A 390 -22.01 -15.70 -7.37
CA ARG A 390 -21.37 -16.66 -8.29
C ARG A 390 -22.42 -17.68 -8.71
N LEU A 391 -22.73 -17.76 -10.00
CA LEU A 391 -23.31 -18.99 -10.54
C LEU A 391 -22.22 -20.07 -10.36
N LYS A 392 -22.55 -21.11 -9.59
CA LYS A 392 -21.68 -22.28 -9.43
C LYS A 392 -21.62 -23.08 -10.71
#